data_AF-A0A4J2A4D4-F1
#
_entry.id   AF-A0A4J2A4D4-F1
#
_cell.length_a   1.000
_cell.length_b   1.000
_cell.length_c   1.000
_cell.angle_alpha   90.00
_cell.angle_beta   90.00
_cell.angle_gamma   90.00
#
_symmetry.space_group_name_H-M   'P 1'
#
loop_
_entity.id
_entity.type
_entity.pdbx_description
1 polymer ?
#
loop_
_entity_poly.entity_id
_entity_poly.type
_entity_poly.pdbx_seq_one_letter_code
_entity_poly.pdbx_strand_id
1 'polypeptide(L)'
;MSARLLDDRNYDDLEYIYRIEIERSTFLTLEDRTYLEWIKAIIDFYQYDSKCEAISSLENILLKVSSNTLIYLKALNTLSNFYSLVGREQEYEANYSHLIELYQTKNLDHQEFLFGYIRVRYNYAHYLVSKEKYNEAIQEALETIELCKQRQTSYQLAPLLILVGNAGAKFLDREQVKNYYIEARELCKIYNNPLMLMKIENYLKELDTV
;
A
#
# COMPACT_ATOMS: atom_id res chain seq x y z
N MET A 1 -14.10 7.76 1.95
CA MET A 1 -13.68 8.82 1.01
C MET A 1 -12.15 8.94 0.98
N SER A 2 -11.49 9.11 2.12
CA SER A 2 -10.02 9.10 2.27
C SER A 2 -9.33 7.87 1.67
N ALA A 3 -9.90 6.66 1.81
CA ALA A 3 -9.29 5.44 1.30
C ALA A 3 -9.01 5.47 -0.21
N ARG A 4 -9.94 6.00 -1.02
CA ARG A 4 -9.76 6.13 -2.48
C ARG A 4 -8.70 7.17 -2.83
N LEU A 5 -8.67 8.30 -2.11
CA LEU A 5 -7.66 9.34 -2.31
C LEU A 5 -6.25 8.84 -1.96
N LEU A 6 -6.14 8.03 -0.90
CA LEU A 6 -4.89 7.36 -0.53
C LEU A 6 -4.44 6.36 -1.61
N ASP A 7 -5.37 5.58 -2.16
CA ASP A 7 -5.07 4.62 -3.24
C ASP A 7 -4.66 5.33 -4.54
N ASP A 8 -5.31 6.44 -4.87
CA ASP A 8 -5.00 7.29 -6.03
C ASP A 8 -3.79 8.21 -5.81
N ARG A 9 -3.24 8.25 -4.58
CA ARG A 9 -2.17 9.16 -4.13
C ARG A 9 -2.49 10.64 -4.38
N ASN A 10 -3.76 11.01 -4.25
CA ASN A 10 -4.24 12.37 -4.38
C ASN A 10 -4.18 13.07 -3.02
N TYR A 11 -3.01 13.61 -2.69
CA TYR A 11 -2.74 14.23 -1.39
C TYR A 11 -3.34 15.63 -1.25
N ASP A 12 -3.53 16.36 -2.36
CA ASP A 12 -4.19 17.66 -2.38
C ASP A 12 -5.65 17.56 -1.88
N ASP A 13 -6.43 16.65 -2.48
CA ASP A 13 -7.82 16.43 -2.07
C ASP A 13 -7.90 15.79 -0.67
N LEU A 14 -6.92 14.95 -0.31
CA LEU A 14 -6.84 14.36 1.02
C LEU A 14 -6.65 15.45 2.09
N GLU A 15 -5.77 16.42 1.82
CA GLU A 15 -5.54 17.55 2.70
C GLU A 15 -6.78 18.42 2.82
N TYR A 16 -7.46 18.72 1.70
CA TYR A 16 -8.69 19.50 1.71
C TYR A 16 -9.75 18.87 2.64
N ILE A 17 -9.98 17.56 2.53
CA ILE A 17 -10.91 16.85 3.42
C ILE A 17 -10.42 16.86 4.86
N TYR A 18 -9.13 16.60 5.09
CA TYR A 18 -8.53 16.62 6.43
C TYR A 18 -8.77 17.97 7.15
N ARG A 19 -8.60 19.09 6.46
CA ARG A 19 -8.85 20.43 7.01
C ARG A 19 -10.32 20.61 7.42
N ILE A 20 -11.26 20.17 6.58
CA ILE A 20 -12.70 20.22 6.90
C ILE A 20 -13.04 19.39 8.15
N GLU A 21 -12.47 18.19 8.27
CA GLU A 21 -12.74 17.30 9.41
C GLU A 21 -12.19 17.89 10.72
N ILE A 22 -11.01 18.53 10.69
CA ILE A 22 -10.46 19.22 11.86
C ILE A 22 -11.27 20.45 12.25
N GLU A 23 -11.77 21.23 11.29
CA GLU A 23 -12.60 22.39 11.61
C GLU A 23 -13.92 22.00 12.28
N ARG A 24 -14.41 20.78 12.02
CA ARG A 24 -15.65 20.23 12.58
C ARG A 24 -15.43 19.44 13.88
N SER A 25 -14.18 19.20 14.30
CA SER A 25 -13.83 18.25 15.36
C SER A 25 -14.04 18.76 16.79
N THR A 26 -15.26 19.15 17.15
CA THR A 26 -15.57 19.59 18.52
C THR A 26 -15.63 18.43 19.53
N PHE A 27 -15.91 17.19 19.09
CA PHE A 27 -15.89 15.98 19.94
C PHE A 27 -15.46 14.74 19.14
N LEU A 28 -14.16 14.56 18.92
CA LEU A 28 -13.63 13.31 18.35
C LEU A 28 -13.29 12.31 19.44
N THR A 29 -13.56 11.02 19.17
CA THR A 29 -13.04 9.93 19.98
C THR A 29 -11.51 9.88 19.90
N LEU A 30 -10.86 9.16 20.81
CA LEU A 30 -9.42 8.94 20.74
C LEU A 30 -9.03 8.23 19.43
N GLU A 31 -9.85 7.29 18.97
CA GLU A 31 -9.61 6.56 17.73
C GLU A 31 -9.70 7.47 16.50
N ASP A 32 -10.73 8.32 16.41
CA ASP A 32 -10.88 9.27 15.30
C ASP A 32 -9.75 10.31 15.29
N ARG A 33 -9.35 10.80 16.48
CA ARG A 33 -8.21 11.72 16.59
C ARG A 33 -6.93 11.07 16.10
N THR A 34 -6.67 9.84 16.53
CA THR A 34 -5.50 9.08 16.11
C THR A 34 -5.53 8.82 14.60
N TYR A 35 -6.70 8.54 14.04
CA TYR A 35 -6.88 8.38 12.60
C TYR A 35 -6.53 9.66 11.84
N LEU A 36 -6.98 10.84 12.32
CA LEU A 36 -6.62 12.11 11.71
C LEU A 36 -5.12 12.44 11.86
N GLU A 37 -4.50 12.11 13.00
CA GLU A 37 -3.04 12.22 13.17
C GLU A 37 -2.29 11.34 12.17
N TRP A 38 -2.76 10.13 11.90
CA TRP A 38 -2.20 9.25 10.88
C TRP A 38 -2.34 9.84 9.47
N ILE A 39 -3.51 10.39 9.12
CA ILE A 39 -3.71 11.08 7.83
C ILE A 39 -2.79 12.30 7.70
N LYS A 40 -2.66 13.08 8.76
CA LYS A 40 -1.75 14.24 8.80
C LYS A 40 -0.31 13.82 8.50
N ALA A 41 0.18 12.75 9.13
CA ALA A 41 1.54 12.26 8.88
C ALA A 41 1.76 11.85 7.41
N ILE A 42 0.74 11.30 6.74
CA ILE A 42 0.79 10.99 5.30
C ILE A 42 0.92 12.26 4.46
N ILE A 43 0.12 13.28 4.76
CA ILE A 43 0.16 14.58 4.08
C ILE A 43 1.53 15.25 4.30
N ASP A 44 1.97 15.34 5.56
CA ASP A 44 3.26 15.94 5.93
C ASP A 44 4.43 15.28 5.16
N PHE A 45 4.40 13.94 5.01
CA PHE A 45 5.46 13.22 4.31
C PHE A 45 5.44 13.45 2.79
N TYR A 46 4.29 13.28 2.14
CA TYR A 46 4.23 13.27 0.67
C TYR A 46 3.98 14.64 0.04
N GLN A 47 3.20 15.51 0.69
CA GLN A 47 2.85 16.82 0.17
C GLN A 47 3.87 17.90 0.57
N TYR A 48 4.36 17.83 1.81
CA TYR A 48 5.18 18.89 2.41
C TYR A 48 6.65 18.51 2.60
N ASP A 49 7.06 17.30 2.17
CA ASP A 49 8.42 16.77 2.33
C ASP A 49 8.95 16.81 3.79
N SER A 50 8.06 16.89 4.78
CA SER A 50 8.36 16.97 6.21
C SER A 50 8.58 15.55 6.77
N LYS A 51 9.58 14.84 6.24
CA LYS A 51 9.76 13.40 6.46
C LYS A 51 10.04 13.04 7.91
N CYS A 52 10.90 13.81 8.58
CA CYS A 52 11.29 13.55 9.97
C CYS A 52 10.09 13.72 10.91
N GLU A 53 9.34 14.81 10.74
CA GLU A 53 8.15 15.13 11.53
C GLU A 53 7.06 14.08 11.34
N ALA A 54 6.82 13.67 10.09
CA ALA A 54 5.84 12.63 9.76
C ALA A 54 6.21 11.28 10.40
N ILE A 55 7.49 10.88 10.33
CA ILE A 55 8.01 9.66 10.97
C ILE A 55 7.82 9.74 12.49
N SER A 56 8.28 10.81 13.13
CA SER A 56 8.14 10.99 14.57
C SER A 56 6.67 11.04 15.01
N SER A 57 5.77 11.58 14.18
CA SER A 57 4.33 11.55 14.44
C SER A 57 3.80 10.12 14.48
N LEU A 58 4.17 9.27 13.51
CA LEU A 58 3.75 7.87 13.48
C LEU A 58 4.36 7.04 14.62
N GLU A 59 5.64 7.24 14.94
CA GLU A 59 6.29 6.62 16.10
C GLU A 59 5.52 6.94 17.39
N ASN A 60 5.12 8.21 17.58
CA ASN A 60 4.32 8.64 18.73
C ASN A 60 2.90 8.06 18.76
N ILE A 61 2.25 7.86 17.61
CA ILE A 61 0.96 7.16 17.53
C ILE A 61 1.11 5.74 18.06
N LEU A 62 2.14 5.01 17.63
CA LEU A 62 2.34 3.61 18.02
C LEU A 62 2.59 3.42 19.53
N LEU A 63 3.12 4.44 20.22
CA LEU A 63 3.28 4.42 21.68
C LEU A 63 1.95 4.58 22.44
N LYS A 64 0.93 5.18 21.83
CA LYS A 64 -0.33 5.54 22.49
C LYS A 64 -1.45 4.55 22.24
N VAL A 65 -1.35 3.74 21.20
CA VAL A 65 -2.45 2.89 20.73
C VAL A 65 -2.12 1.41 20.92
N SER A 66 -3.12 0.62 21.31
CA SER A 66 -2.95 -0.83 21.40
C SER A 66 -2.66 -1.46 20.04
N SER A 67 -1.69 -2.38 20.03
CA SER A 67 -1.31 -3.20 18.86
C SER A 67 -2.45 -4.04 18.28
N ASN A 68 -3.57 -4.19 19.01
CA ASN A 68 -4.74 -4.91 18.55
C ASN A 68 -5.68 -4.10 17.67
N THR A 69 -5.49 -2.78 17.58
CA THR A 69 -6.37 -1.88 16.83
C THR A 69 -6.02 -1.81 15.35
N LEU A 70 -7.01 -1.49 14.51
CA LEU A 70 -6.78 -1.29 13.08
C LEU A 70 -5.87 -0.09 12.80
N ILE A 71 -6.01 0.99 13.59
CA ILE A 71 -5.19 2.20 13.41
C ILE A 71 -3.71 1.92 13.71
N TYR A 72 -3.40 1.07 14.70
CA TYR A 72 -2.02 0.66 14.95
C TYR A 72 -1.42 -0.06 13.73
N LEU A 73 -2.14 -1.02 13.15
CA LEU A 73 -1.68 -1.75 11.96
C LEU A 73 -1.47 -0.82 10.75
N LYS A 74 -2.38 0.15 10.55
CA LYS A 74 -2.26 1.17 9.49
C LYS A 74 -1.05 2.07 9.71
N ALA A 75 -0.86 2.57 10.94
CA ALA A 75 0.25 3.44 11.30
C ALA A 75 1.59 2.71 11.15
N LEU A 76 1.70 1.48 11.64
CA LEU A 76 2.91 0.68 11.56
C LEU A 76 3.29 0.37 10.10
N ASN A 77 2.33 -0.06 9.27
CA ASN A 77 2.58 -0.30 7.84
C ASN A 77 3.00 0.98 7.09
N THR A 78 2.42 2.12 7.45
CA THR A 78 2.79 3.42 6.87
C THR A 78 4.20 3.82 7.29
N LEU A 79 4.52 3.66 8.58
CA LEU A 79 5.84 3.94 9.14
C LEU A 79 6.93 3.08 8.49
N SER A 80 6.65 1.80 8.26
CA SER A 80 7.55 0.94 7.48
C SER A 80 7.85 1.57 6.13
N ASN A 81 6.82 1.90 5.34
CA ASN A 81 7.03 2.51 4.02
C ASN A 81 7.87 3.80 4.09
N PHE A 82 7.64 4.64 5.10
CA PHE A 82 8.46 5.83 5.31
C PHE A 82 9.92 5.50 5.58
N TYR A 83 10.19 4.53 6.46
CA TYR A 83 11.55 4.05 6.72
C TYR A 83 12.27 3.59 5.46
N SER A 84 11.61 2.79 4.61
CA SER A 84 12.19 2.38 3.32
C SER A 84 12.53 3.58 2.45
N LEU A 85 11.62 4.56 2.34
CA LEU A 85 11.81 5.76 1.52
C LEU A 85 12.91 6.70 2.03
N VAL A 86 13.32 6.59 3.30
CA VAL A 86 14.43 7.38 3.88
C VAL A 86 15.68 6.54 4.14
N GLY A 87 15.75 5.30 3.65
CA GLY A 87 16.94 4.43 3.77
C GLY A 87 17.11 3.75 5.14
N ARG A 88 16.07 3.72 5.97
CA ARG A 88 16.03 3.04 7.28
C ARG A 88 15.58 1.58 7.11
N GLU A 89 16.39 0.78 6.41
CA GLU A 89 16.03 -0.57 5.97
C GLU A 89 15.84 -1.56 7.13
N GLN A 90 16.67 -1.46 8.16
CA GLN A 90 16.59 -2.35 9.32
C GLN A 90 15.25 -2.18 10.06
N GLU A 91 14.81 -0.93 10.22
CA GLU A 91 13.54 -0.64 10.85
C GLU A 91 12.34 -1.00 9.97
N TYR A 92 12.48 -0.87 8.64
CA TYR A 92 11.49 -1.41 7.71
C TYR A 92 11.29 -2.91 7.92
N GLU A 93 12.37 -3.68 7.89
CA GLU A 93 12.33 -5.15 7.98
C GLU A 93 11.81 -5.60 9.35
N ALA A 94 12.25 -4.95 10.44
CA ALA A 94 11.73 -5.23 11.78
C ALA A 94 10.22 -4.98 11.88
N ASN A 95 9.73 -3.86 11.35
CA ASN A 95 8.31 -3.57 11.35
C ASN A 95 7.51 -4.54 10.47
N TYR A 96 8.07 -4.95 9.32
CA TYR A 96 7.43 -5.94 8.45
C TYR A 96 7.27 -7.28 9.16
N SER A 97 8.34 -7.81 9.77
CA SER A 97 8.27 -9.05 10.55
C SER A 97 7.21 -8.96 11.65
N HIS A 98 7.18 -7.84 12.38
CA HIS A 98 6.19 -7.62 13.43
C HIS A 98 4.75 -7.55 12.87
N LEU A 99 4.52 -6.91 11.73
CA LEU A 99 3.21 -6.88 11.07
C LEU A 99 2.74 -8.30 10.70
N ILE A 100 3.63 -9.14 10.16
CA ILE A 100 3.29 -10.53 9.82
C ILE A 100 2.85 -11.31 11.05
N GLU A 101 3.59 -11.22 12.16
CA GLU A 101 3.23 -11.84 13.44
C GLU A 101 1.86 -11.35 13.94
N LEU A 102 1.61 -10.04 13.87
CA LEU A 102 0.32 -9.48 14.29
C LEU A 102 -0.83 -10.03 13.44
N TYR A 103 -0.68 -10.07 12.11
CA TYR A 103 -1.73 -10.56 11.21
C TYR A 103 -2.02 -12.05 11.34
N GLN A 104 -1.04 -12.88 11.77
CA GLN A 104 -1.27 -14.31 12.06
C GLN A 104 -2.31 -14.51 13.18
N THR A 105 -2.47 -13.54 14.09
CA THR A 105 -3.45 -13.61 15.18
C THR A 105 -4.80 -12.99 14.84
N LYS A 106 -4.93 -12.32 13.68
CA LYS A 106 -6.17 -11.63 13.28
C LYS A 106 -7.11 -12.56 12.52
N ASN A 107 -8.41 -12.32 12.69
CA ASN A 107 -9.41 -12.99 11.88
C ASN A 107 -9.50 -12.33 10.50
N LEU A 108 -8.91 -12.98 9.49
CA LEU A 108 -8.91 -12.53 8.10
C LEU A 108 -10.26 -12.71 7.40
N ASP A 109 -11.29 -13.26 8.05
CA ASP A 109 -12.65 -13.21 7.53
C ASP A 109 -13.25 -11.80 7.66
N HIS A 110 -12.68 -10.95 8.53
CA HIS A 110 -12.99 -9.53 8.54
C HIS A 110 -12.21 -8.81 7.43
N GLN A 111 -12.95 -8.19 6.52
CA GLN A 111 -12.42 -7.52 5.33
C GLN A 111 -11.29 -6.53 5.64
N GLU A 112 -11.39 -5.76 6.72
CA GLU A 112 -10.38 -4.76 7.10
C GLU A 112 -9.02 -5.39 7.43
N PHE A 113 -9.02 -6.54 8.10
CA PHE A 113 -7.79 -7.26 8.39
C PHE A 113 -7.25 -7.98 7.16
N LEU A 114 -8.11 -8.58 6.33
CA LEU A 114 -7.70 -9.17 5.06
C LEU A 114 -7.03 -8.16 4.14
N PHE A 115 -7.67 -7.01 3.93
CA PHE A 115 -7.14 -5.98 3.03
C PHE A 115 -5.89 -5.33 3.60
N GLY A 116 -5.83 -5.13 4.93
CA GLY A 116 -4.61 -4.70 5.61
C GLY A 116 -3.45 -5.67 5.39
N TYR A 117 -3.70 -6.98 5.52
CA TYR A 117 -2.69 -8.02 5.32
C TYR A 117 -2.19 -8.06 3.86
N ILE A 118 -3.10 -8.05 2.88
CA ILE A 118 -2.75 -7.98 1.45
C ILE A 118 -1.89 -6.74 1.18
N ARG A 119 -2.25 -5.59 1.77
CA ARG A 119 -1.49 -4.34 1.62
C ARG A 119 -0.08 -4.43 2.19
N VAL A 120 0.11 -5.06 3.34
CA VAL A 120 1.44 -5.28 3.92
C VAL A 120 2.30 -6.14 2.99
N ARG A 121 1.74 -7.24 2.48
CA ARG A 121 2.49 -8.14 1.58
C ARG A 121 2.83 -7.50 0.24
N TYR A 122 1.89 -6.74 -0.33
CA TYR A 122 2.15 -5.93 -1.52
C TYR A 122 3.29 -4.91 -1.29
N ASN A 123 3.27 -4.21 -0.15
CA ASN A 123 4.33 -3.25 0.18
C ASN A 123 5.69 -3.94 0.34
N TYR A 124 5.72 -5.16 0.87
CA TYR A 124 6.94 -5.95 0.99
C TYR A 124 7.48 -6.44 -0.35
N ALA A 125 6.62 -6.94 -1.23
CA ALA A 125 7.00 -7.28 -2.59
C ALA A 125 7.60 -6.05 -3.31
N HIS A 126 7.00 -4.87 -3.14
CA HIS A 126 7.52 -3.63 -3.72
C HIS A 126 8.87 -3.21 -3.11
N TYR A 127 9.03 -3.37 -1.80
CA TYR A 127 10.32 -3.17 -1.13
C TYR A 127 11.39 -4.10 -1.70
N LEU A 128 11.10 -5.39 -1.88
CA LEU A 128 12.03 -6.36 -2.47
C LEU A 128 12.47 -5.96 -3.88
N VAL A 129 11.54 -5.46 -4.72
CA VAL A 129 11.89 -4.90 -6.04
C VAL A 129 12.88 -3.74 -5.91
N SER A 130 12.68 -2.83 -4.95
CA SER A 130 13.61 -1.72 -4.70
C SER A 130 15.00 -2.15 -4.22
N LYS A 131 15.13 -3.39 -3.74
CA LYS A 131 16.39 -4.03 -3.34
C LYS A 131 16.93 -4.99 -4.39
N GLU A 132 16.37 -4.97 -5.60
CA GLU A 132 16.73 -5.87 -6.71
C GLU A 132 16.58 -7.37 -6.39
N LYS A 133 15.82 -7.71 -5.33
CA LYS A 133 15.47 -9.07 -4.91
C LYS A 133 14.26 -9.57 -5.71
N TYR A 134 14.43 -9.65 -7.03
CA TYR A 134 13.30 -9.83 -7.95
C TYR A 134 12.61 -11.18 -7.81
N ASN A 135 13.36 -12.27 -7.54
CA ASN A 135 12.77 -13.60 -7.36
C ASN A 135 11.87 -13.65 -6.12
N GLU A 136 12.37 -13.11 -5.01
CA GLU A 136 11.63 -13.01 -3.75
C GLU A 136 10.40 -12.11 -3.90
N ALA A 137 10.54 -10.99 -4.62
CA ALA A 137 9.43 -10.09 -4.91
C ALA A 137 8.31 -10.76 -5.72
N ILE A 138 8.68 -11.53 -6.76
CA ILE A 138 7.74 -12.30 -7.57
C ILE A 138 7.05 -13.36 -6.73
N GLN A 139 7.80 -14.10 -5.91
CA GLN A 139 7.23 -15.12 -5.03
C GLN A 139 6.19 -14.52 -4.08
N GLU A 140 6.55 -13.46 -3.35
CA GLU A 140 5.66 -12.77 -2.41
C GLU A 140 4.39 -12.26 -3.11
N ALA A 141 4.53 -11.68 -4.31
CA ALA A 141 3.40 -11.18 -5.07
C ALA A 141 2.49 -12.30 -5.58
N LEU A 142 3.04 -13.41 -6.09
CA LEU A 142 2.28 -14.57 -6.55
C LEU A 142 1.53 -15.27 -5.41
N GLU A 143 2.18 -15.46 -4.26
CA GLU A 143 1.52 -15.98 -3.07
C GLU A 143 0.37 -15.06 -2.63
N THR A 144 0.52 -13.73 -2.81
CA THR A 144 -0.52 -12.75 -2.46
C THR A 144 -1.68 -12.74 -3.45
N ILE A 145 -1.39 -12.93 -4.74
CA ILE A 145 -2.40 -13.17 -5.77
C ILE A 145 -3.19 -14.44 -5.44
N GLU A 146 -2.52 -15.51 -5.02
CA GLU A 146 -3.19 -16.77 -4.67
C GLU A 146 -4.09 -16.61 -3.43
N LEU A 147 -3.63 -15.88 -2.40
CA LEU A 147 -4.47 -15.50 -1.27
C LEU A 147 -5.72 -14.72 -1.73
N CYS A 148 -5.57 -13.77 -2.65
CA CYS A 148 -6.69 -13.01 -3.19
C CYS A 148 -7.71 -13.91 -3.89
N LYS A 149 -7.25 -14.89 -4.69
CA LYS A 149 -8.12 -15.88 -5.34
C LYS A 149 -8.86 -16.76 -4.33
N GLN A 150 -8.15 -17.30 -3.34
CA GLN A 150 -8.74 -18.13 -2.29
C GLN A 150 -9.82 -17.38 -1.49
N ARG A 151 -9.60 -16.08 -1.25
CA ARG A 151 -10.54 -15.20 -0.54
C ARG A 151 -11.53 -14.48 -1.45
N GLN A 152 -11.52 -14.78 -2.76
CA GLN A 152 -12.42 -14.21 -3.77
C GLN A 152 -12.45 -12.66 -3.75
N THR A 153 -11.30 -12.03 -3.56
CA THR A 153 -11.15 -10.58 -3.57
C THR A 153 -10.28 -10.12 -4.73
N SER A 154 -10.60 -8.97 -5.32
CA SER A 154 -9.77 -8.29 -6.33
C SER A 154 -8.88 -7.19 -5.73
N TYR A 155 -8.90 -7.03 -4.41
CA TYR A 155 -8.16 -5.98 -3.71
C TYR A 155 -6.67 -6.06 -4.05
N GLN A 156 -6.13 -4.97 -4.62
CA GLN A 156 -4.74 -4.85 -5.10
C GLN A 156 -4.27 -5.91 -6.11
N LEU A 157 -5.18 -6.67 -6.73
CA LEU A 157 -4.83 -7.72 -7.68
C LEU A 157 -4.13 -7.16 -8.94
N ALA A 158 -4.65 -6.07 -9.52
CA ALA A 158 -4.00 -5.40 -10.65
C ALA A 158 -2.60 -4.84 -10.31
N PRO A 159 -2.39 -4.14 -9.17
CA PRO A 159 -1.04 -3.75 -8.73
C PRO A 159 -0.07 -4.91 -8.55
N LEU A 160 -0.53 -6.04 -8.01
CA LEU A 160 0.29 -7.24 -7.83
C LEU A 160 0.70 -7.86 -9.17
N LEU A 161 -0.21 -7.94 -10.13
CA LEU A 161 0.11 -8.44 -11.49
C LEU A 161 1.15 -7.56 -12.18
N ILE A 162 1.02 -6.24 -12.08
CA ILE A 162 2.02 -5.30 -12.62
C ILE A 162 3.38 -5.50 -11.94
N LEU A 163 3.39 -5.71 -10.62
CA LEU A 163 4.62 -5.96 -9.88
C LEU A 163 5.31 -7.23 -10.38
N VAL A 164 4.56 -8.33 -10.56
CA VAL A 164 5.09 -9.58 -11.14
C VAL A 164 5.63 -9.34 -12.55
N GLY A 165 4.90 -8.64 -13.41
CA GLY A 165 5.38 -8.31 -14.76
C GLY A 165 6.68 -7.50 -14.75
N ASN A 166 6.77 -6.48 -13.89
CA ASN A 166 7.94 -5.61 -13.78
C ASN A 166 9.17 -6.33 -13.21
N ALA A 167 9.01 -7.04 -12.09
CA ALA A 167 10.08 -7.82 -11.50
C ALA A 167 10.50 -8.98 -12.42
N GLY A 168 9.52 -9.58 -13.10
CA GLY A 168 9.68 -10.66 -14.05
C GLY A 168 10.39 -10.27 -15.33
N ALA A 169 10.42 -8.99 -15.72
CA ALA A 169 11.09 -8.53 -16.95
C ALA A 169 12.60 -8.85 -17.02
N LYS A 170 13.22 -9.24 -15.90
CA LYS A 170 14.60 -9.74 -15.86
C LYS A 170 14.75 -11.21 -16.29
N PHE A 171 13.67 -11.98 -16.28
CA PHE A 171 13.67 -13.44 -16.46
C PHE A 171 12.66 -13.93 -17.51
N LEU A 172 11.55 -13.21 -17.65
CA LEU A 172 10.44 -13.53 -18.55
C LEU A 172 10.66 -12.86 -19.91
N ASP A 173 10.10 -13.47 -20.95
CA ASP A 173 10.05 -12.81 -22.25
C ASP A 173 9.01 -11.67 -22.26
N ARG A 174 9.09 -10.85 -23.30
CA ARG A 174 8.24 -9.66 -23.47
C ARG A 174 6.75 -10.00 -23.53
N GLU A 175 6.37 -11.12 -24.15
CA GLU A 175 4.96 -11.53 -24.25
C GLU A 175 4.43 -11.95 -22.89
N GLN A 176 5.23 -12.67 -22.10
CA GLN A 176 4.89 -13.03 -20.72
C GLN A 176 4.70 -11.78 -19.84
N VAL A 177 5.60 -10.80 -19.92
CA VAL A 177 5.44 -9.51 -19.21
C VAL A 177 4.17 -8.79 -19.66
N LYS A 178 3.92 -8.74 -20.97
CA LYS A 178 2.74 -8.10 -21.56
C LYS A 178 1.44 -8.74 -21.08
N ASN A 179 1.39 -10.07 -20.94
CA ASN A 179 0.21 -10.79 -20.44
C ASN A 179 -0.20 -10.33 -19.04
N TYR A 180 0.74 -10.15 -18.11
CA TYR A 180 0.44 -9.62 -16.77
C TYR A 180 -0.19 -8.22 -16.82
N TYR A 181 0.27 -7.37 -17.72
CA TYR A 181 -0.31 -6.04 -17.93
C TYR A 181 -1.69 -6.09 -18.55
N ILE A 182 -1.95 -7.01 -19.48
CA ILE A 182 -3.27 -7.23 -20.06
C ILE A 182 -4.25 -7.70 -18.97
N GLU A 183 -3.87 -8.66 -18.14
CA GLU A 183 -4.71 -9.11 -17.01
C GLU A 183 -5.01 -7.96 -16.04
N ALA A 184 -4.01 -7.17 -15.67
CA ALA A 184 -4.18 -6.00 -14.82
C ALA A 184 -5.13 -4.97 -15.47
N ARG A 185 -5.03 -4.76 -16.78
CA ARG A 185 -5.90 -3.86 -17.54
C ARG A 185 -7.37 -4.28 -17.46
N GLU A 186 -7.66 -5.56 -17.68
CA GLU A 186 -9.04 -6.05 -17.67
C GLU A 186 -9.66 -5.92 -16.27
N LEU A 187 -8.88 -6.16 -15.21
CA LEU A 187 -9.31 -5.88 -13.84
C LEU A 187 -9.61 -4.37 -13.64
N CYS A 188 -8.74 -3.47 -14.10
CA CYS A 188 -8.98 -2.03 -13.98
C CYS A 188 -10.23 -1.56 -14.71
N LYS A 189 -10.57 -2.16 -15.86
CA LYS A 189 -11.82 -1.89 -16.59
C LYS A 189 -13.05 -2.34 -15.79
N ILE A 190 -13.01 -3.54 -15.20
CA ILE A 190 -14.12 -4.08 -14.40
C ILE A 190 -14.39 -3.23 -13.16
N TYR A 191 -13.35 -2.83 -12.44
CA TYR A 191 -13.49 -2.10 -11.16
C TYR A 191 -13.44 -0.57 -11.31
N ASN A 192 -13.46 -0.06 -12.54
CA ASN A 192 -13.46 1.37 -12.86
C ASN A 192 -12.34 2.16 -12.14
N ASN A 193 -11.09 1.75 -12.35
CA ASN A 193 -9.91 2.49 -11.89
C ASN A 193 -9.24 3.23 -13.08
N PRO A 194 -9.73 4.43 -13.45
CA PRO A 194 -9.32 5.11 -14.69
C PRO A 194 -7.86 5.56 -14.67
N LEU A 195 -7.34 6.01 -13.52
CA LEU A 195 -5.95 6.47 -13.41
C LEU A 195 -4.97 5.31 -13.63
N MET A 196 -5.24 4.17 -13.00
CA MET A 196 -4.41 2.97 -13.18
C MET A 196 -4.54 2.43 -14.61
N LEU A 197 -5.75 2.43 -15.17
CA LEU A 197 -5.99 2.01 -16.55
C LEU A 197 -5.16 2.84 -17.54
N MET A 198 -5.15 4.17 -17.40
CA MET A 198 -4.34 5.06 -18.26
C MET A 198 -2.83 4.74 -18.19
N LYS A 199 -2.30 4.46 -16.98
CA LYS A 199 -0.89 4.08 -16.80
C LYS A 199 -0.57 2.75 -17.50
N ILE A 200 -1.45 1.77 -17.37
CA ILE A 200 -1.30 0.45 -18.03
C ILE A 200 -1.33 0.60 -19.56
N GLU A 201 -2.30 1.36 -20.10
CA GLU A 201 -2.41 1.55 -21.55
C GLU A 201 -1.20 2.29 -22.13
N ASN A 202 -0.66 3.28 -21.42
CA ASN A 202 0.56 3.97 -21.85
C ASN A 202 1.76 3.00 -21.92
N TYR A 203 1.94 2.18 -20.88
CA TYR A 203 3.02 1.19 -20.85
C TYR A 203 2.86 0.12 -21.94
N LEU A 204 1.64 -0.40 -22.15
CA LEU A 204 1.37 -1.38 -23.20
C LEU A 204 1.68 -0.82 -24.60
N LYS A 205 1.38 0.47 -24.84
CA LYS A 205 1.71 1.14 -26.10
C LYS A 205 3.22 1.25 -26.30
N GLU A 206 3.97 1.65 -25.28
CA GLU A 206 5.44 1.69 -25.33
C GLU A 206 6.01 0.29 -25.61
N LEU A 207 5.46 -0.73 -24.95
CA LEU A 207 5.76 -2.14 -25.15
C LEU A 207 5.34 -2.71 -26.51
N ASP A 208 4.68 -1.97 -27.39
CA ASP A 208 4.38 -2.40 -28.77
C ASP A 208 5.26 -1.66 -29.79
N THR A 209 5.94 -0.59 -29.38
CA THR A 209 6.75 0.28 -30.25
C THR A 209 8.23 -0.07 -30.34
N VAL A 210 8.74 -0.91 -29.43
CA VAL A 210 10.13 -1.40 -29.39
C VAL A 210 10.30 -2.71 -30.17
#